data_AF-A0A381YVW1-F1
#
_entry.id   AF-A0A381YVW1-F1
#
_cell.length_a   1.000
_cell.length_b   1.000
_cell.length_c   1.000
_cell.angle_alpha   90.00
_cell.angle_beta   90.00
_cell.angle_gamma   90.00
#
_symmetry.space_group_name_H-M   'P 1'
#
loop_
_entity.id
_entity.type
_entity.pdbx_description
1 polymer ?
#
loop_
_entity_poly.entity_id
_entity_poly.type
_entity_poly.pdbx_seq_one_letter_code
_entity_poly.pdbx_strand_id
1 'polypeptide(L)'
;MEFDEVRGVLQPLWDSLGSKSSSHRDSRDEWNAKVREFLDKRNETNREVKELINEVQAQKAIRDEVNQRVKELKGVRAERSDYLKGVRENLRAKLAEQQEKLEELSRKRTNRGPSASRIRSDMERMEKQYMTGQFLGKRERDYHKKMKQLSEALK
;
A
#
# COMPACT_ATOMS: atom_id res chain seq x y z
N MET A 1 -25.64 91.00 -56.99
CA MET A 1 -25.07 90.19 -55.89
C MET A 1 -24.17 89.18 -56.59
N GLU A 2 -22.88 89.48 -56.59
CA GLU A 2 -21.87 88.74 -57.35
C GLU A 2 -21.79 87.32 -56.77
N PHE A 3 -21.96 86.30 -57.61
CA PHE A 3 -21.89 84.88 -57.19
C PHE A 3 -20.58 84.53 -56.48
N ASP A 4 -19.53 85.33 -56.72
CA ASP A 4 -18.21 85.21 -56.10
C ASP A 4 -18.21 85.55 -54.60
N GLU A 5 -19.05 86.49 -54.15
CA GLU A 5 -19.15 86.83 -52.72
C GLU A 5 -19.80 85.69 -51.93
N VAL A 6 -20.85 85.09 -52.48
CA VAL A 6 -21.52 83.92 -51.90
C VAL A 6 -20.58 82.72 -51.88
N ARG A 7 -19.81 82.51 -52.94
CA ARG A 7 -18.81 81.45 -53.00
C ARG A 7 -17.70 81.66 -51.97
N GLY A 8 -17.24 82.90 -51.76
CA GLY A 8 -16.25 83.24 -50.75
C GLY A 8 -16.68 82.89 -49.31
N VAL A 9 -17.97 83.01 -48.99
CA VAL A 9 -18.51 82.65 -47.67
C VAL A 9 -18.72 81.14 -47.52
N LEU A 10 -19.16 80.45 -48.58
CA LEU A 10 -19.50 79.03 -48.52
C LEU A 10 -18.29 78.09 -48.68
N GLN A 11 -17.25 78.49 -49.40
CA GLN A 11 -16.03 77.69 -49.60
C GLN A 11 -15.39 77.21 -48.29
N PRO A 12 -15.11 78.08 -47.29
CA PRO A 12 -14.49 77.64 -46.03
C PRO A 12 -15.40 76.71 -45.21
N LEU A 13 -16.72 76.86 -45.31
CA LEU A 13 -17.68 75.95 -44.66
C LEU A 13 -17.67 74.58 -45.34
N TRP A 14 -17.59 74.54 -46.66
CA TRP A 14 -17.47 73.29 -47.43
C TRP A 14 -16.15 72.57 -47.16
N ASP A 15 -15.02 73.29 -47.13
CA ASP A 15 -13.71 72.73 -46.79
C ASP A 15 -13.67 72.21 -45.35
N SER A 16 -14.26 72.95 -44.40
CA SER A 16 -14.40 72.52 -43.01
C SER A 16 -15.26 71.26 -42.88
N LEU A 17 -16.38 71.20 -43.60
CA LEU A 17 -17.25 70.03 -43.61
C LEU A 17 -16.59 68.83 -44.28
N GLY A 18 -15.87 69.04 -45.38
CA GLY A 18 -15.10 68.02 -46.09
C GLY A 18 -13.98 67.44 -45.21
N SER A 19 -13.22 68.32 -44.55
CA SER A 19 -12.17 67.93 -43.60
C SER A 19 -12.73 67.14 -42.41
N LYS A 20 -13.83 67.61 -41.81
CA LYS A 20 -14.52 66.86 -40.75
C LYS A 20 -15.02 65.51 -41.26
N SER A 21 -15.66 65.47 -42.43
CA SER A 21 -16.16 64.23 -43.02
C SER A 21 -15.04 63.22 -43.27
N SER A 22 -13.91 63.66 -43.81
CA SER A 22 -12.72 62.82 -43.99
C SER A 22 -12.21 62.29 -42.65
N SER A 23 -12.03 63.16 -41.65
CA SER A 23 -11.56 62.76 -40.32
C SER A 23 -12.49 61.75 -39.64
N HIS A 24 -13.81 61.88 -39.79
CA HIS A 24 -14.78 60.91 -39.27
C HIS A 24 -14.71 59.58 -40.02
N ARG A 25 -14.48 59.60 -41.35
CA ARG A 25 -14.27 58.38 -42.14
C ARG A 25 -12.99 57.66 -41.73
N ASP A 26 -11.88 58.38 -41.59
CA ASP A 26 -10.59 57.83 -41.17
C ASP A 26 -10.69 57.22 -39.77
N SER A 27 -11.35 57.94 -38.84
CA SER A 27 -11.61 57.43 -37.48
C SER A 27 -12.45 56.15 -37.51
N ARG A 28 -13.52 56.12 -38.31
CA ARG A 28 -14.36 54.93 -38.46
C ARG A 28 -13.57 53.75 -39.00
N ASP A 29 -12.74 53.98 -40.02
CA ASP A 29 -11.97 52.92 -40.68
C ASP A 29 -10.87 52.39 -39.74
N GLU A 30 -10.24 53.25 -38.94
CA GLU A 30 -9.31 52.86 -37.87
C GLU A 30 -10.01 52.01 -36.81
N TRP A 31 -11.18 52.44 -36.32
CA TRP A 31 -11.94 51.65 -35.34
C TRP A 31 -12.42 50.31 -35.91
N ASN A 32 -12.84 50.26 -37.17
CA ASN A 32 -13.20 49.02 -37.84
C ASN A 32 -12.01 48.06 -37.95
N ALA A 33 -10.81 48.56 -38.25
CA ALA A 33 -9.60 47.77 -38.28
C ALA A 33 -9.27 47.19 -36.89
N LYS A 34 -9.31 48.02 -35.84
CA LYS A 34 -9.10 47.59 -34.45
C LYS A 34 -10.12 46.56 -34.00
N VAL A 35 -11.39 46.73 -34.35
CA VAL A 35 -12.44 45.76 -34.00
C VAL A 35 -12.18 44.41 -34.66
N ARG A 36 -11.77 44.38 -35.93
CA ARG A 36 -11.40 43.12 -36.60
C ARG A 36 -10.22 42.46 -35.93
N GLU A 37 -9.16 43.21 -35.64
CA GLU A 37 -7.98 42.69 -34.95
C GLU A 37 -8.33 42.08 -33.57
N PHE A 38 -9.17 42.75 -32.78
CA PHE A 38 -9.60 42.22 -31.49
C PHE A 38 -10.52 40.99 -31.63
N LEU A 39 -11.37 40.95 -32.65
CA LEU A 39 -12.21 39.78 -32.94
C LEU A 39 -11.35 38.57 -33.32
N ASP A 40 -10.33 38.77 -34.16
CA ASP A 40 -9.41 37.73 -34.57
C ASP A 40 -8.60 37.21 -33.38
N LYS A 41 -8.02 38.11 -32.57
CA LYS A 41 -7.34 37.73 -31.32
C LYS A 41 -8.24 36.94 -30.38
N ARG A 42 -9.48 37.40 -30.16
CA ARG A 42 -10.46 36.70 -29.34
C ARG A 42 -10.78 35.31 -29.89
N ASN A 43 -10.95 35.19 -31.21
CA ASN A 43 -11.24 33.91 -31.84
C ASN A 43 -10.06 32.94 -31.71
N GLU A 44 -8.84 33.41 -31.86
CA GLU A 44 -7.63 32.62 -31.68
C GLU A 44 -7.51 32.15 -30.23
N THR A 45 -7.60 33.05 -29.25
CA THR A 45 -7.58 32.66 -27.82
C THR A 45 -8.69 31.67 -27.48
N ASN A 46 -9.90 31.84 -28.04
CA ASN A 46 -10.98 30.88 -27.84
C ASN A 46 -10.68 29.51 -28.45
N ARG A 47 -9.95 29.45 -29.55
CA ARG A 47 -9.50 28.20 -30.15
C ARG A 47 -8.48 27.51 -29.25
N GLU A 48 -7.44 28.23 -28.83
CA GLU A 48 -6.42 27.73 -27.91
C GLU A 48 -7.05 27.20 -26.62
N VAL A 49 -7.99 27.95 -26.02
CA VAL A 49 -8.70 27.52 -24.80
C VAL A 49 -9.49 26.23 -25.03
N LYS A 50 -10.18 26.09 -26.18
CA LYS A 50 -10.92 24.86 -26.49
C LYS A 50 -9.99 23.66 -26.68
N GLU A 51 -8.86 23.86 -27.36
CA GLU A 51 -7.83 22.82 -27.54
C GLU A 51 -7.25 22.39 -26.18
N LEU A 52 -6.93 23.34 -25.30
CA LEU A 52 -6.47 23.07 -23.94
C LEU A 52 -7.51 22.34 -23.09
N ILE A 53 -8.80 22.71 -23.20
CA ILE A 53 -9.87 22.02 -22.49
C ILE A 53 -9.96 20.56 -22.94
N ASN A 54 -9.90 20.31 -24.24
CA ASN A 54 -9.94 18.95 -24.80
C ASN A 54 -8.74 18.12 -24.33
N GLU A 55 -7.54 18.70 -24.36
CA GLU A 55 -6.32 18.04 -23.88
C GLU A 55 -6.41 17.70 -22.38
N VAL A 56 -6.85 18.65 -21.55
CA VAL A 56 -7.05 18.41 -20.11
C VAL A 56 -8.09 17.32 -19.86
N GLN A 57 -9.17 17.27 -20.65
CA GLN A 57 -10.18 16.22 -20.54
C GLN A 57 -9.61 14.85 -20.92
N ALA A 58 -8.82 14.76 -21.99
CA ALA A 58 -8.14 13.53 -22.39
C ALA A 58 -7.17 13.04 -21.31
N GLN A 59 -6.36 13.95 -20.75
CA GLN A 59 -5.44 13.63 -19.66
C GLN A 59 -6.16 13.19 -18.38
N LYS A 60 -7.31 13.80 -18.04
CA LYS A 60 -8.15 13.37 -16.92
C LYS A 60 -8.69 11.96 -17.14
N ALA A 61 -9.17 11.64 -18.33
CA ALA A 61 -9.66 10.31 -18.65
C ALA A 61 -8.56 9.23 -18.47
N ILE A 62 -7.35 9.49 -18.97
CA ILE A 62 -6.20 8.59 -18.78
C ILE A 62 -5.87 8.42 -17.29
N ARG A 63 -5.83 9.53 -16.54
CA ARG A 63 -5.54 9.50 -15.10
C ARG A 63 -6.60 8.70 -14.33
N ASP A 64 -7.86 8.86 -14.67
CA ASP A 64 -8.95 8.15 -14.00
C ASP A 64 -8.93 6.65 -14.32
N GLU A 65 -8.60 6.27 -15.56
CA GLU A 65 -8.37 4.87 -15.93
C GLU A 65 -7.22 4.24 -15.13
N VAL A 66 -6.09 4.94 -15.03
CA VAL A 66 -4.93 4.47 -14.25
C VAL A 66 -5.27 4.35 -12.76
N ASN A 67 -5.98 5.33 -12.20
CA ASN A 67 -6.42 5.29 -10.80
C ASN A 67 -7.36 4.11 -10.53
N GLN A 68 -8.26 3.82 -11.47
CA GLN A 68 -9.17 2.68 -11.38
C GLN A 68 -8.39 1.35 -11.38
N ARG A 69 -7.41 1.19 -12.29
CA ARG A 69 -6.52 0.01 -12.32
C ARG A 69 -5.74 -0.14 -11.01
N VAL A 70 -5.21 0.95 -10.45
CA VAL A 70 -4.50 0.93 -9.16
C VAL A 70 -5.44 0.50 -8.02
N LYS A 71 -6.69 0.97 -8.02
CA LYS A 71 -7.70 0.57 -7.03
C LYS A 71 -7.99 -0.93 -7.11
N GLU A 72 -8.15 -1.48 -8.31
CA GLU A 72 -8.36 -2.91 -8.54
C GLU A 72 -7.17 -3.74 -8.07
N LEU A 73 -5.94 -3.34 -8.43
CA LEU A 73 -4.72 -4.02 -7.97
C LEU A 73 -4.54 -3.97 -6.45
N LYS A 74 -4.93 -2.86 -5.80
CA LYS A 74 -4.97 -2.78 -4.33
C LYS A 74 -5.98 -3.75 -3.74
N GLY A 75 -7.15 -3.92 -4.38
CA GLY A 75 -8.15 -4.92 -4.02
C GLY A 75 -7.58 -6.34 -4.10
N VAL A 76 -7.03 -6.72 -5.24
CA VAL A 76 -6.39 -8.04 -5.43
C VAL A 76 -5.27 -8.27 -4.43
N ARG A 77 -4.45 -7.24 -4.14
CA ARG A 77 -3.39 -7.33 -3.13
C ARG A 77 -3.97 -7.59 -1.74
N ALA A 78 -5.05 -6.90 -1.36
CA ALA A 78 -5.70 -7.08 -0.07
C ALA A 78 -6.26 -8.51 0.07
N GLU A 79 -7.01 -8.98 -0.94
CA GLU A 79 -7.55 -10.35 -0.98
C GLU A 79 -6.45 -11.42 -0.82
N ARG A 80 -5.37 -11.29 -1.59
CA ARG A 80 -4.23 -12.23 -1.50
C ARG A 80 -3.52 -12.15 -0.16
N SER A 81 -3.41 -10.95 0.42
CA SER A 81 -2.78 -10.75 1.72
C SER A 81 -3.61 -11.40 2.83
N ASP A 82 -4.94 -11.26 2.78
CA ASP A 82 -5.83 -11.85 3.77
C ASP A 82 -5.94 -13.37 3.60
N TYR A 83 -5.95 -13.87 2.36
CA TYR A 83 -5.81 -15.30 2.09
C TYR A 83 -4.52 -15.88 2.71
N LEU A 84 -3.38 -15.20 2.49
CA LEU A 84 -2.10 -15.64 3.05
C LEU A 84 -2.08 -15.60 4.58
N LYS A 85 -2.71 -14.60 5.21
CA LYS A 85 -2.89 -14.58 6.67
C LYS A 85 -3.69 -15.80 7.15
N GLY A 86 -4.82 -16.10 6.51
CA GLY A 86 -5.63 -17.28 6.83
C GLY A 86 -4.85 -18.59 6.68
N VAL A 87 -4.05 -18.73 5.61
CA VAL A 87 -3.15 -19.88 5.43
C VAL A 87 -2.11 -19.97 6.55
N ARG A 88 -1.49 -18.85 6.94
CA ARG A 88 -0.50 -18.81 8.03
C ARG A 88 -1.12 -19.16 9.38
N GLU A 89 -2.33 -18.69 9.67
CA GLU A 89 -3.06 -19.02 10.89
C GLU A 89 -3.38 -20.52 10.95
N ASN A 90 -3.91 -21.09 9.85
CA ASN A 90 -4.17 -22.52 9.74
C ASN A 90 -2.90 -23.37 9.93
N LEU A 91 -1.78 -22.96 9.34
CA LEU A 91 -0.49 -23.64 9.53
C LEU A 91 0.00 -23.55 10.98
N ARG A 92 -0.11 -22.38 11.61
CA ARG A 92 0.25 -22.21 13.03
C ARG A 92 -0.61 -23.09 13.93
N ALA A 93 -1.92 -23.16 13.69
CA ALA A 93 -2.83 -24.03 14.44
C ALA A 93 -2.43 -25.50 14.32
N LYS A 94 -2.14 -25.98 13.10
CA LYS A 94 -1.67 -27.36 12.87
C LYS A 94 -0.34 -27.65 13.55
N LEU A 95 0.61 -26.71 13.53
CA LEU A 95 1.90 -26.87 14.21
C LEU A 95 1.74 -26.91 15.74
N ALA A 96 0.88 -26.06 16.30
CA ALA A 96 0.56 -26.07 17.72
C ALA A 96 -0.10 -27.40 18.13
N GLU A 97 -1.05 -27.91 17.34
CA GLU A 97 -1.68 -29.22 17.58
C GLU A 97 -0.65 -30.37 17.51
N GLN A 98 0.30 -30.30 16.57
CA GLN A 98 1.39 -31.28 16.49
C GLN A 98 2.33 -31.21 17.70
N GLN A 99 2.67 -30.00 18.16
CA GLN A 99 3.47 -29.79 19.38
C GLN A 99 2.75 -30.33 20.61
N GLU A 100 1.46 -30.05 20.77
CA GLU A 100 0.65 -30.56 21.88
C GLU A 100 0.61 -32.10 21.88
N LYS A 101 0.40 -32.72 20.71
CA LYS A 101 0.45 -34.20 20.58
C LYS A 101 1.82 -34.77 20.95
N LEU A 102 2.90 -34.12 20.55
CA LEU A 102 4.28 -34.51 20.89
C LEU A 102 4.54 -34.36 22.40
N GLU A 103 4.09 -33.26 23.00
CA GLU A 103 4.17 -33.06 24.45
C GLU A 103 3.35 -34.08 25.21
N GLU A 104 2.14 -34.41 24.76
CA GLU A 104 1.29 -35.40 25.40
C GLU A 104 1.91 -36.80 25.31
N LEU A 105 2.51 -37.16 24.17
CA LEU A 105 3.28 -38.39 24.01
C LEU A 105 4.52 -38.42 24.91
N SER A 106 5.22 -37.28 25.04
CA SER A 106 6.37 -37.12 25.93
C SER A 106 5.94 -37.29 27.39
N ARG A 107 4.88 -36.61 27.84
CA ARG A 107 4.30 -36.73 29.18
C ARG A 107 3.83 -38.15 29.47
N LYS A 108 3.21 -38.83 28.51
CA LYS A 108 2.85 -40.27 28.62
C LYS A 108 4.10 -41.15 28.74
N ARG A 109 5.21 -40.81 28.09
CA ARG A 109 6.49 -41.52 28.22
C ARG A 109 7.20 -41.24 29.53
N THR A 110 7.14 -40.02 30.07
CA THR A 110 7.75 -39.68 31.37
C THR A 110 6.92 -40.17 32.55
N ASN A 111 5.58 -40.21 32.42
CA ASN A 111 4.69 -40.77 33.44
C ASN A 111 4.69 -42.30 33.45
N ARG A 112 5.10 -42.95 32.34
CA ARG A 112 5.55 -44.34 32.39
C ARG A 112 6.92 -44.32 33.07
N GLY A 113 6.94 -44.63 34.36
CA GLY A 113 8.17 -44.79 35.12
C GLY A 113 9.17 -45.74 34.44
N PRO A 114 10.42 -45.84 34.93
CA PRO A 114 11.45 -46.68 34.32
C PRO A 114 10.91 -48.09 34.08
N SER A 115 11.09 -48.64 32.87
CA SER A 115 10.57 -49.97 32.56
C SER A 115 11.08 -50.98 33.58
N ALA A 116 10.25 -51.95 33.98
CA ALA A 116 10.62 -52.99 34.95
C ALA A 116 11.96 -53.70 34.61
N SER A 117 12.26 -53.85 33.31
CA SER A 117 13.55 -54.40 32.86
C SER A 117 14.75 -53.53 33.24
N ARG A 118 14.60 -52.20 33.14
CA ARG A 118 15.65 -51.23 33.45
C ARG A 118 15.88 -51.12 34.96
N ILE A 119 14.79 -51.20 35.75
CA ILE A 119 14.87 -51.28 37.21
C ILE A 119 15.60 -52.56 37.65
N ARG A 120 15.30 -53.71 37.02
CA ARG A 120 16.00 -54.97 37.28
C ARG A 120 17.50 -54.90 36.95
N SER A 121 17.87 -54.34 35.80
CA SER A 121 19.29 -54.18 35.43
C SER A 121 20.04 -53.21 36.37
N ASP A 122 19.38 -52.14 36.83
CA ASP A 122 19.98 -51.23 37.82
C ASP A 122 20.15 -51.89 39.19
N MET A 123 19.19 -52.74 39.61
CA MET A 123 19.34 -53.57 40.82
C MET A 123 20.52 -54.55 40.71
N GLU A 124 20.64 -55.28 39.59
CA GLU A 124 21.75 -56.22 39.35
C GLU A 124 23.12 -55.52 39.33
N ARG A 125 23.18 -54.31 38.75
CA ARG A 125 24.40 -53.51 38.74
C ARG A 125 24.80 -53.06 40.14
N MET A 126 23.84 -52.57 40.92
CA MET A 126 24.08 -52.14 42.30
C MET A 126 24.50 -53.32 43.18
N GLU A 127 23.88 -54.50 43.00
CA GLU A 127 24.23 -55.73 43.71
C GLU A 127 25.64 -56.20 43.36
N LYS A 128 26.03 -56.17 42.09
CA LYS A 128 27.43 -56.44 41.68
C LYS A 128 28.42 -55.48 42.34
N GLN A 129 28.11 -54.18 42.37
CA GLN A 129 28.96 -53.18 43.00
C GLN A 129 29.10 -53.42 44.52
N TYR A 130 28.02 -53.85 45.18
CA TYR A 130 28.02 -54.26 46.59
C TYR A 130 28.86 -55.52 46.83
N MET A 131 28.69 -56.56 46.02
CA MET A 131 29.48 -57.80 46.12
C MET A 131 30.97 -57.58 45.86
N THR A 132 31.33 -56.61 45.01
CA THR A 132 32.73 -56.22 44.77
C THR A 132 33.32 -55.29 45.83
N GLY A 133 32.59 -54.99 46.92
CA GLY A 133 33.09 -54.18 48.05
C GLY A 133 33.24 -52.70 47.74
N GLN A 134 32.60 -52.18 46.68
CA GLN A 134 32.74 -50.77 46.27
C GLN A 134 31.95 -49.79 47.15
N PHE A 135 31.09 -50.29 48.04
CA PHE A 135 30.40 -49.50 49.06
C PHE A 135 31.04 -49.78 50.42
N LEU A 136 31.77 -48.81 50.98
CA LEU A 136 32.38 -48.90 52.31
C LEU A 136 31.66 -47.96 53.28
N GLY A 137 31.26 -48.49 54.44
CA GLY A 137 30.79 -47.70 55.59
C GLY A 137 29.47 -46.95 55.33
N LYS A 138 29.46 -45.61 55.43
CA LYS A 138 28.23 -44.78 55.29
C LYS A 138 27.50 -45.01 53.95
N ARG A 139 28.21 -45.44 52.90
CA ARG A 139 27.66 -45.69 51.56
C ARG A 139 26.88 -47.01 51.43
N GLU A 140 27.04 -47.96 52.35
CA GLU A 140 26.25 -49.20 52.38
C GLU A 140 24.79 -48.95 52.78
N ARG A 141 24.56 -48.01 53.71
CA ARG A 141 23.21 -47.57 54.07
C ARG A 141 22.49 -46.93 52.88
N ASP A 142 23.23 -46.15 52.08
CA ASP A 142 22.71 -45.55 50.85
C ASP A 142 22.38 -46.61 49.79
N TYR A 143 23.17 -47.68 49.70
CA TYR A 143 22.88 -48.84 48.85
C TYR A 143 21.56 -49.51 49.24
N HIS A 144 21.38 -49.88 50.51
CA HIS A 144 20.15 -50.53 50.97
C HIS A 144 18.92 -49.63 50.79
N LYS A 145 19.06 -48.32 51.04
CA LYS A 145 17.99 -47.34 50.82
C LYS A 145 17.59 -47.27 49.34
N LYS A 146 18.56 -47.23 48.42
CA LYS A 146 18.32 -47.21 46.97
C LYS A 146 17.75 -48.54 46.45
N MET A 147 18.24 -49.69 46.94
CA MET A 147 17.69 -51.00 46.58
C MET A 147 16.25 -51.17 47.05
N LYS A 148 15.91 -50.68 48.24
CA LYS A 148 14.53 -50.66 48.74
C LYS A 148 13.63 -49.81 47.84
N GLN A 149 14.08 -48.63 47.43
CA GLN A 149 13.35 -47.76 46.50
C GLN A 149 13.16 -48.40 45.11
N LEU A 150 14.18 -49.07 44.57
CA LEU A 150 14.08 -49.79 43.29
C LEU A 150 13.15 -51.02 43.38
N SER A 151 13.17 -51.74 44.51
CA SER A 151 12.26 -52.86 44.75
C SER A 151 10.80 -52.41 44.95
N GLU A 152 10.57 -51.27 45.60
CA GLU A 152 9.24 -50.67 45.75
C GLU A 152 8.69 -50.18 44.41
N ALA A 153 9.56 -49.64 43.53
CA ALA A 153 9.20 -49.23 42.17
C ALA A 153 8.92 -50.40 41.19
N LEU A 154 9.17 -51.65 41.60
CA LEU A 154 8.90 -52.87 40.83
C LEU A 154 7.60 -53.58 41.23
N LYS A 155 6.99 -53.21 42.36
CA LYS A 155 5.69 -53.70 42.82
C LYS A 155 4.56 -52.88 42.22
#